data_AF-A0A967ZJ68-F1
#
_entry.id   AF-A0A967ZJ68-F1
#
_cell.length_a   1.000
_cell.length_b   1.000
_cell.length_c   1.000
_cell.angle_alpha   90.00
_cell.angle_beta   90.00
_cell.angle_gamma   90.00
#
_symmetry.space_group_name_H-M   'P 1'
#
loop_
_entity.id
_entity.type
_entity.pdbx_description
1 polymer ?
#
loop_
_entity_poly.entity_id
_entity_poly.type
_entity_poly.pdbx_seq_one_letter_code
_entity_poly.pdbx_strand_id
1 'polypeptide(L)'
;MRDEAPLYRNDRYEFWALSRYDDVLECLLDTDTYVSRFGTTLDMMSDDEVPMPLFIFRDPPEHTLLRKLVSRAFTPRRIQGLEDRINRVCDGLLDPLDGLTAFDFVERFSSLLPPTVILALLGFPEGLETEMRASVDNSL
;
A
#
# COMPACT_ATOMS: atom_id res chain seq x y z
N MET A 1 2.90 16.50 -20.42
CA MET A 1 3.51 16.82 -19.11
C MET A 1 5.00 16.49 -19.09
N ARG A 2 5.46 15.24 -19.21
CA ARG A 2 6.90 14.92 -19.11
C ARG A 2 7.85 15.70 -20.05
N ASP A 3 7.43 15.92 -21.29
CA ASP A 3 8.28 16.59 -22.29
C ASP A 3 8.08 18.11 -22.30
N GLU A 4 6.85 18.56 -22.11
CA GLU A 4 6.44 19.96 -22.31
C GLU A 4 6.35 20.78 -21.00
N ALA A 5 6.05 20.13 -19.87
CA ALA A 5 5.87 20.76 -18.55
C ALA A 5 6.24 19.76 -17.44
N PRO A 6 7.52 19.37 -17.34
CA PRO A 6 7.97 18.30 -16.44
C PRO A 6 7.77 18.62 -14.96
N LEU A 7 7.92 19.91 -14.62
CA LEU A 7 7.52 20.54 -13.37
C LEU A 7 6.31 21.44 -13.68
N TYR A 8 5.15 21.06 -13.16
CA TYR A 8 3.89 21.77 -13.40
C TYR A 8 3.33 22.33 -12.09
N ARG A 9 3.06 23.63 -12.05
CA ARG A 9 2.33 24.27 -10.94
C ARG A 9 0.83 24.15 -11.18
N ASN A 10 0.10 23.58 -10.22
CA ASN A 10 -1.36 23.59 -10.21
C ASN A 10 -1.90 24.64 -9.23
N ASP A 11 -2.16 25.86 -9.70
CA ASP A 11 -2.58 26.96 -8.82
C ASP A 11 -3.91 26.69 -8.10
N ARG A 12 -4.83 25.95 -8.72
CA ARG A 12 -6.16 25.65 -8.15
C ARG A 12 -6.08 24.83 -6.86
N TYR A 13 -5.15 23.89 -6.80
CA TYR A 13 -4.99 22.96 -5.68
C TYR A 13 -3.65 23.14 -4.96
N GLU A 14 -2.95 24.23 -5.27
CA GLU A 14 -1.76 24.69 -4.56
C GLU A 14 -0.58 23.69 -4.46
N PHE A 15 -0.43 22.80 -5.44
CA PHE A 15 0.68 21.84 -5.50
C PHE A 15 1.58 21.99 -6.74
N TRP A 16 2.73 21.31 -6.69
CA TRP A 16 3.64 21.08 -7.82
C TRP A 16 3.61 19.61 -8.23
N ALA A 17 3.46 19.33 -9.53
CA ALA A 17 3.57 18.00 -10.10
C ALA A 17 4.92 17.82 -10.77
N LEU A 18 5.69 16.84 -10.28
CA LEU A 18 6.87 16.30 -10.94
C LEU A 18 6.45 15.08 -11.77
N SER A 19 6.92 15.00 -13.01
CA SER A 19 6.48 13.93 -13.92
C SER A 19 7.60 13.13 -14.57
N ARG A 20 8.85 13.59 -14.51
CA ARG A 20 10.01 12.82 -14.97
C ARG A 20 10.47 11.87 -13.89
N TYR A 21 10.96 10.70 -14.31
CA TYR A 21 11.40 9.64 -13.40
C TYR A 21 12.52 10.11 -12.47
N ASP A 22 13.56 10.74 -13.03
CA ASP A 22 14.72 11.17 -12.25
C ASP A 22 14.33 12.22 -11.21
N ASP A 23 13.53 13.23 -11.59
CA ASP A 23 13.04 14.27 -10.66
C ASP A 23 12.23 13.66 -9.50
N VAL A 24 11.34 12.71 -9.80
CA VAL A 24 10.52 12.02 -8.78
C VAL A 24 11.40 11.15 -7.87
N LEU A 25 12.35 10.42 -8.43
CA LEU A 25 13.26 9.57 -7.67
C LEU A 25 14.16 10.39 -6.75
N GLU A 26 14.70 11.51 -7.23
CA GLU A 26 15.54 12.42 -6.43
C GLU A 26 14.74 12.98 -5.25
N CYS A 27 13.52 13.47 -5.50
CA CYS A 27 12.65 13.98 -4.42
C CYS A 27 12.23 12.89 -3.43
N LEU A 28 11.95 11.68 -3.92
CA LEU A 28 11.57 10.54 -3.08
C LEU A 28 12.71 10.12 -2.11
N LEU A 29 13.97 10.37 -2.48
CA LEU A 29 15.14 10.03 -1.68
C LEU A 29 15.57 11.15 -0.72
N ASP A 30 15.27 12.42 -1.04
CA ASP A 30 15.55 13.57 -0.18
C ASP A 30 14.44 13.80 0.87
N THR A 31 14.48 13.00 1.93
CA THR A 31 13.52 13.07 3.03
C THR A 31 13.73 14.26 3.98
N ASP A 32 14.81 15.01 3.81
CA ASP A 32 15.07 16.21 4.61
C ASP A 32 14.34 17.42 4.01
N THR A 33 14.29 17.51 2.68
CA THR A 33 13.54 18.55 1.95
C THR A 33 12.07 18.16 1.75
N TYR A 34 11.79 16.93 1.31
CA TYR A 34 10.44 16.46 0.95
C TYR A 34 9.86 15.58 2.06
N VAL A 35 9.31 16.24 3.06
CA VAL A 35 8.76 15.63 4.27
C VAL A 35 7.36 15.02 4.05
N SER A 36 7.06 13.95 4.77
CA SER A 36 5.79 13.22 4.69
C SER A 36 4.82 13.53 5.84
N ARG A 37 5.27 14.19 6.92
CA ARG A 37 4.44 14.46 8.11
C ARG A 37 3.23 15.36 7.87
N PHE A 38 3.21 16.09 6.76
CA PHE A 38 2.11 16.98 6.35
C PHE A 38 1.15 16.32 5.34
N GLY A 39 1.28 15.02 5.10
CA GLY A 39 0.44 14.26 4.18
C GLY A 39 1.22 13.69 3.00
N THR A 40 0.76 12.54 2.50
CA THR A 40 1.41 11.82 1.38
C THR A 40 0.51 11.71 0.14
N THR A 41 -0.72 12.21 0.23
CA THR A 41 -1.67 12.31 -0.87
C THR A 41 -2.26 13.72 -0.92
N LEU A 42 -2.69 14.15 -2.10
CA LEU A 42 -3.15 15.54 -2.33
C LEU A 42 -4.34 15.93 -1.43
N ASP A 43 -5.19 14.98 -1.05
CA ASP A 43 -6.33 15.19 -0.16
C ASP A 43 -5.96 15.29 1.33
N MET A 44 -4.74 14.86 1.69
CA MET A 44 -4.22 14.92 3.06
C MET A 44 -3.26 16.10 3.29
N MET A 45 -2.78 16.76 2.23
CA MET A 45 -1.81 17.84 2.35
C MET A 45 -2.39 19.04 3.08
N SER A 46 -1.73 19.46 4.16
CA SER A 46 -2.10 20.64 4.94
C SER A 46 -0.89 21.25 5.64
N ASP A 47 -1.06 22.43 6.24
CA ASP A 47 -0.02 23.05 7.08
C ASP A 47 0.12 22.35 8.44
N ASP A 48 -0.85 21.53 8.83
CA ASP A 48 -0.85 20.77 10.07
C ASP A 48 -0.29 19.36 9.86
N GLU A 49 0.43 18.86 10.86
CA GLU A 49 0.91 17.47 10.83
C GLU A 49 -0.25 16.48 10.90
N VAL A 50 -0.13 15.36 10.18
CA VAL A 50 -1.12 14.30 10.19
C VAL A 50 -1.17 13.65 11.58
N PRO A 51 -2.32 13.67 12.27
CA PRO A 51 -2.42 13.21 13.65
C PRO A 51 -2.42 11.68 13.78
N MET A 52 -2.55 10.94 12.67
CA MET A 52 -2.57 9.47 12.67
C MET A 52 -1.20 8.90 13.05
N PRO A 53 -1.14 7.87 13.92
CA PRO A 53 0.11 7.27 14.38
C PRO A 53 0.67 6.24 13.37
N LEU A 54 0.54 6.50 12.07
CA LEU A 54 1.09 5.63 11.02
C LEU A 54 2.45 6.15 10.58
N PHE A 55 3.45 5.27 10.53
CA PHE A 55 4.83 5.68 10.25
C PHE A 55 5.02 6.31 8.86
N ILE A 56 4.11 6.05 7.91
CA ILE A 56 4.11 6.71 6.58
C ILE A 56 3.95 8.23 6.67
N PHE A 57 3.40 8.76 7.76
CA PHE A 57 3.23 10.19 8.03
C PHE A 57 4.25 10.73 9.04
N ARG A 58 5.42 10.10 9.10
CA ARG A 58 6.51 10.52 9.97
C ARG A 58 7.77 10.71 9.14
N ASP A 59 8.63 11.62 9.58
CA ASP A 59 9.95 11.84 9.03
C ASP A 59 11.03 11.27 9.96
N PRO A 60 12.30 11.14 9.52
CA PRO A 60 13.40 10.88 10.43
C PRO A 60 13.46 11.90 11.59
N PRO A 61 13.84 11.48 12.81
CA PRO A 61 14.30 10.15 13.20
C PRO A 61 13.18 9.16 13.57
N GLU A 62 11.94 9.60 13.77
CA GLU A 62 10.82 8.75 14.21
C GLU A 62 10.50 7.68 13.16
N HIS A 63 10.41 8.08 11.89
CA HIS A 63 10.24 7.15 10.77
C HIS A 63 11.29 6.04 10.78
N THR A 64 12.56 6.42 10.96
CA THR A 64 13.70 5.48 10.97
C THR A 64 13.57 4.45 12.09
N LEU A 65 13.08 4.86 13.27
CA LEU A 65 12.85 3.95 14.39
C LEU A 65 11.72 2.96 14.08
N LEU A 66 10.56 3.46 13.65
CA LEU A 66 9.38 2.64 13.34
C LEU A 66 9.66 1.67 12.19
N ARG A 67 10.31 2.15 11.12
CA ARG A 67 10.69 1.36 9.95
C ARG A 67 11.60 0.19 10.33
N LYS A 68 12.54 0.38 11.26
CA LYS A 68 13.42 -0.71 11.76
C LYS A 68 12.64 -1.82 12.47
N LEU A 69 11.56 -1.49 13.17
CA LEU A 69 10.70 -2.47 13.84
C LEU A 69 9.90 -3.27 12.79
N VAL A 70 9.22 -2.56 11.89
CA VAL A 70 8.35 -3.15 10.86
C VAL A 70 9.15 -4.00 9.86
N SER A 71 10.32 -3.53 9.41
CA SER A 71 11.12 -4.22 8.37
C SER A 71 11.53 -5.65 8.75
N ARG A 72 11.55 -6.00 10.04
CA ARG A 72 11.83 -7.37 10.51
C ARG A 72 10.75 -8.36 10.09
N ALA A 73 9.52 -7.90 9.88
CA ALA A 73 8.44 -8.74 9.36
C ALA A 73 8.61 -9.01 7.86
N PHE A 74 9.23 -8.09 7.11
CA PHE A 74 9.33 -8.11 5.65
C PHE A 74 10.71 -8.53 5.12
N THR A 75 11.43 -9.40 5.86
CA THR A 75 12.74 -9.88 5.38
C THR A 75 12.58 -10.81 4.18
N PRO A 76 13.55 -10.87 3.24
CA PRO A 76 13.45 -11.74 2.07
C PRO A 76 13.11 -13.19 2.42
N ARG A 77 13.72 -13.74 3.48
CA ARG A 77 13.43 -15.09 3.97
C ARG A 77 11.98 -15.28 4.43
N ARG A 78 11.40 -14.29 5.12
CA ARG A 78 9.99 -14.35 5.55
C ARG A 78 9.05 -14.27 4.37
N ILE A 79 9.32 -13.37 3.42
CA ILE A 79 8.52 -13.24 2.19
C ILE A 79 8.58 -14.52 1.36
N GLN A 80 9.76 -15.10 1.14
CA GLN A 80 9.92 -16.38 0.45
C GLN A 80 9.17 -17.52 1.16
N GLY A 81 9.17 -17.52 2.50
CA GLY A 81 8.40 -18.50 3.27
C GLY A 81 6.88 -18.42 3.10
N LEU A 82 6.36 -17.39 2.45
CA LEU A 82 4.93 -17.28 2.14
C LEU A 82 4.54 -17.93 0.80
N GLU A 83 5.49 -18.32 -0.04
CA GLU A 83 5.22 -18.82 -1.40
C GLU A 83 4.17 -19.94 -1.42
N ASP A 84 4.39 -21.00 -0.62
CA ASP A 84 3.44 -22.12 -0.53
C ASP A 84 2.06 -21.70 -0.03
N ARG A 85 2.01 -20.71 0.89
CA ARG A 85 0.74 -20.19 1.42
C ARG A 85 0.01 -19.37 0.36
N ILE A 86 0.73 -18.52 -0.37
CA ILE A 86 0.18 -17.72 -1.47
C ILE A 86 -0.37 -18.64 -2.56
N ASN A 87 0.36 -19.69 -2.95
CA ASN A 87 -0.12 -20.67 -3.93
C ASN A 87 -1.42 -21.33 -3.47
N ARG A 88 -1.49 -21.81 -2.22
CA ARG A 88 -2.74 -22.38 -1.68
C ARG A 88 -3.91 -21.40 -1.68
N VAL A 89 -3.66 -20.13 -1.39
CA VAL A 89 -4.71 -19.10 -1.45
C VAL A 89 -5.16 -18.87 -2.88
N CYS A 90 -4.21 -18.76 -3.82
CA CYS A 90 -4.52 -18.63 -5.24
C CYS A 90 -5.37 -19.80 -5.74
N ASP A 91 -4.95 -21.03 -5.45
CA ASP A 91 -5.70 -22.24 -5.81
C ASP A 91 -7.12 -22.20 -5.21
N GLY A 92 -7.25 -21.92 -3.91
CA GLY A 92 -8.56 -21.83 -3.25
C GLY A 92 -9.48 -20.73 -3.78
N LEU A 93 -8.92 -19.63 -4.31
CA LEU A 93 -9.69 -18.56 -4.95
C LEU A 93 -10.03 -18.87 -6.42
N LEU A 94 -9.19 -19.63 -7.12
CA LEU A 94 -9.36 -19.96 -8.55
C LEU A 94 -10.18 -21.22 -8.77
N ASP A 95 -10.07 -22.24 -7.93
CA ASP A 95 -10.78 -23.52 -8.04
C ASP A 95 -12.31 -23.34 -8.21
N PRO A 96 -12.99 -22.46 -7.46
CA PRO A 96 -14.44 -22.25 -7.61
C PRO A 96 -14.82 -21.51 -8.90
N LEU A 97 -13.85 -20.99 -9.65
CA LEU A 97 -14.06 -20.25 -10.90
C LEU A 97 -13.89 -21.15 -12.13
N ASP A 98 -13.41 -22.39 -11.95
CA ASP A 98 -13.26 -23.34 -13.05
C ASP A 98 -14.61 -23.66 -13.71
N GLY A 99 -14.61 -23.72 -15.04
CA GLY A 99 -15.81 -23.93 -15.85
C GLY A 99 -16.76 -22.72 -15.97
N LEU A 100 -16.49 -21.60 -15.28
CA LEU A 100 -17.21 -20.35 -15.52
C LEU A 100 -16.77 -19.73 -16.86
N THR A 101 -17.73 -19.33 -17.67
CA THR A 101 -17.46 -18.67 -18.96
C THR A 101 -17.26 -17.17 -18.83
N ALA A 102 -17.75 -16.56 -17.75
CA ALA A 102 -17.55 -15.15 -17.40
C ALA A 102 -17.74 -14.94 -15.90
N PHE A 103 -16.92 -14.06 -15.30
CA PHE A 103 -17.02 -13.63 -13.91
C PHE A 103 -16.25 -12.31 -13.72
N ASP A 104 -16.51 -11.61 -12.61
CA ASP A 104 -15.73 -10.43 -12.20
C ASP A 104 -14.45 -10.88 -11.49
N PHE A 105 -13.30 -10.70 -12.13
CA PHE A 105 -12.00 -11.08 -11.55
C PHE A 105 -11.62 -10.24 -10.32
N VAL A 106 -12.07 -8.99 -10.23
CA VAL A 106 -11.78 -8.12 -9.09
C VAL A 106 -12.51 -8.62 -7.86
N GLU A 107 -13.81 -8.83 -7.98
CA GLU A 107 -14.66 -9.35 -6.90
C GLU A 107 -14.21 -10.74 -6.45
N ARG A 108 -13.87 -11.61 -7.42
CA ARG A 108 -13.66 -13.04 -7.17
C ARG A 108 -12.22 -13.42 -6.85
N PHE A 109 -11.23 -12.57 -7.16
CA PHE A 109 -9.82 -12.89 -6.97
C PHE A 109 -8.98 -11.71 -6.47
N SER A 110 -8.83 -10.63 -7.25
CA SER A 110 -7.78 -9.65 -6.98
C SER A 110 -8.03 -8.79 -5.73
N SER A 111 -9.29 -8.59 -5.34
CA SER A 111 -9.63 -7.91 -4.08
C SER A 111 -9.40 -8.79 -2.85
N LEU A 112 -9.39 -10.11 -3.03
CA LEU A 112 -9.33 -11.09 -1.94
C LEU A 112 -7.90 -11.52 -1.63
N LEU A 113 -7.07 -11.68 -2.66
CA LEU A 113 -5.71 -12.20 -2.49
C LEU A 113 -4.82 -11.30 -1.60
N PRO A 114 -4.68 -9.97 -1.84
CA PRO A 114 -3.80 -9.13 -1.02
C PRO A 114 -4.14 -9.08 0.48
N PRO A 115 -5.41 -8.88 0.92
CA PRO A 115 -5.75 -8.86 2.34
C PRO A 115 -5.49 -10.23 3.01
N THR A 116 -5.75 -11.34 2.31
CA THR A 116 -5.40 -12.67 2.81
C THR A 116 -3.89 -12.84 3.02
N VAL A 117 -3.09 -12.43 2.04
CA VAL A 117 -1.63 -12.60 2.11
C VAL A 117 -1.01 -11.74 3.22
N ILE A 118 -1.47 -10.50 3.42
CA ILE A 118 -0.96 -9.65 4.51
C ILE A 118 -1.34 -10.21 5.89
N LEU A 119 -2.54 -10.79 6.05
CA LEU A 119 -2.95 -11.44 7.30
C LEU A 119 -2.05 -12.65 7.61
N ALA A 120 -1.72 -13.45 6.60
CA ALA A 120 -0.76 -14.55 6.75
C ALA A 120 0.64 -14.04 7.13
N LEU A 121 1.12 -12.96 6.52
CA LEU A 121 2.40 -12.34 6.87
C LEU A 121 2.44 -11.85 8.32
N LEU A 122 1.32 -11.33 8.82
CA LEU A 122 1.14 -10.87 10.19
C LEU A 122 0.92 -12.01 11.20
N GLY A 123 0.82 -13.26 10.72
CA GLY A 123 0.69 -14.46 11.56
C GLY A 123 -0.73 -14.70 12.08
N PHE A 124 -1.75 -14.13 11.45
CA PHE A 124 -3.13 -14.41 11.81
C PHE A 124 -3.52 -15.85 11.44
N PRO A 125 -4.43 -16.49 12.22
CA PRO A 125 -4.94 -17.82 11.90
C PRO A 125 -5.67 -17.84 10.56
N GLU A 126 -5.62 -19.00 9.90
CA GLU A 126 -6.40 -19.23 8.68
C GLU A 126 -7.90 -19.12 8.99
N GLY A 127 -8.66 -18.49 8.10
CA GLY A 127 -10.13 -18.33 8.23
C GLY A 127 -10.60 -17.00 8.83
N LEU A 128 -9.73 -16.25 9.53
CA LEU A 128 -10.05 -14.89 10.00
C LEU A 128 -10.36 -13.93 8.84
N GLU A 129 -9.76 -14.18 7.68
CA GLU A 129 -9.96 -13.46 6.42
C GLU A 129 -11.44 -13.41 6.00
N THR A 130 -12.18 -14.52 6.19
CA THR A 130 -13.61 -14.63 5.88
C THR A 130 -14.47 -13.80 6.81
N GLU A 131 -14.11 -13.74 8.10
CA GLU A 131 -14.81 -12.95 9.12
C GLU A 131 -14.56 -11.44 8.93
N MET A 132 -13.33 -11.04 8.61
CA MET A 132 -13.00 -9.64 8.34
C MET A 132 -13.70 -9.13 7.07
N ARG A 133 -13.86 -9.96 6.03
CA ARG A 133 -14.61 -9.60 4.83
C ARG A 133 -16.07 -9.27 5.15
N ALA A 134 -16.73 -10.11 5.94
CA ALA A 134 -18.11 -9.86 6.36
C ALA A 134 -18.27 -8.53 7.15
N SER A 135 -17.22 -8.10 7.86
CA SER A 135 -17.21 -6.84 8.60
C SER A 135 -16.96 -5.61 7.72
N VAL A 136 -16.12 -5.72 6.68
CA VAL A 136 -15.77 -4.59 5.80
C VAL A 136 -16.91 -4.28 4.83
N ASP A 137 -17.56 -5.30 4.28
CA ASP A 137 -18.73 -5.13 3.39
C ASP A 137 -19.94 -4.52 4.13
N ASN A 138 -19.99 -4.67 5.45
CA ASN A 138 -21.04 -4.09 6.30
C ASN A 138 -20.68 -2.69 6.85
N SER A 139 -19.52 -2.15 6.46
CA SER A 139 -18.99 -0.84 6.89
C SER A 139 -18.84 0.17 5.73
N LEU A 140 -19.25 -0.22 4.52
CA LEU A 140 -19.42 0.65 3.34
C LEU A 140 -20.92 0.82 3.04
#